data_AF-A0A0V1B073-F1
#
_entry.id   AF-A0A0V1B073-F1
#
_cell.length_a   1.000
_cell.length_b   1.000
_cell.length_c   1.000
_cell.angle_alpha   90.00
_cell.angle_beta   90.00
_cell.angle_gamma   90.00
#
_symmetry.space_group_name_H-M   'P 1'
#
loop_
_entity.id
_entity.type
_entity.pdbx_description
1 polymer ?
#
loop_
_entity_poly.entity_id
_entity_poly.type
_entity_poly.pdbx_seq_one_letter_code
_entity_poly.pdbx_strand_id
1 'polypeptide(L)'
;LVETNSAVSGEQKLNAGPLSNLEPFQKSGIKPPPLEEEKIGDDDETQLPTDSSLLSTVENIQFKDEPILSYSKSDEEDELYYDSVEQMAMLVDDMQIESREGEMNNGIVNQLNNSSTGEADDFPYVLHNEPQFTDPGVNFDMLYDDDAEDELEDTREHGSVIMHLLSQLSVGMDLTKIVLPTYILERRSLLEMYADFMSFPDLFERIADCELADDRMLAVVRWYLSTFYGGRRSGLAKKPYNPILGEVFACCWNSPSVKASDEKVADGPVPTATVNQITFVGEQVSHHPPVSAFYVEHPSKKLQLNGHIWTKSKFLGLSIAVHNVGQTCLSVLERGEEYLFDFPNGYGRSILTTPWVEFGGKCSIRCEKTSYHADIEFSTKTFYSGKAHCLKVEVYRPAEKSPYATIRGQWNGVMHIKTNQTV
;
A
#
# COMPACT_ATOMS: atom_id res chain seq x y z
N LEU A 1 1.20 3.46 -18.87
CA LEU A 1 1.68 4.66 -19.60
C LEU A 1 1.61 4.39 -21.08
N VAL A 2 0.91 5.24 -21.84
CA VAL A 2 0.81 5.15 -23.31
C VAL A 2 1.52 6.36 -23.91
N GLU A 3 2.46 6.12 -24.83
CA GLU A 3 3.12 7.19 -25.58
C GLU A 3 2.15 7.82 -26.57
N THR A 4 2.01 9.15 -26.53
CA THR A 4 1.24 9.87 -27.53
C THR A 4 2.17 10.27 -28.68
N ASN A 5 2.31 9.44 -29.70
CA ASN A 5 3.00 9.81 -30.93
C ASN A 5 2.10 10.74 -31.76
N SER A 6 2.56 11.97 -31.98
CA SER A 6 1.91 12.88 -32.92
C SER A 6 2.21 12.47 -34.37
N ALA A 7 1.16 12.01 -35.06
CA ALA A 7 0.98 11.85 -36.50
C ALA A 7 1.73 10.69 -37.21
N VAL A 8 1.02 9.65 -37.68
CA VAL A 8 0.37 9.51 -39.01
C VAL A 8 -0.38 8.16 -39.06
N SER A 9 -1.50 8.15 -39.77
CA SER A 9 -2.51 7.12 -39.98
C SER A 9 -2.05 5.68 -40.29
N GLY A 10 -2.74 4.70 -39.68
CA GLY A 10 -2.77 3.30 -40.11
C GLY A 10 -3.43 2.41 -39.06
N GLU A 11 -4.77 2.32 -39.05
CA GLU A 11 -5.49 1.33 -38.24
C GLU A 11 -5.14 -0.10 -38.69
N GLN A 12 -4.48 -0.87 -37.83
CA GLN A 12 -4.60 -2.33 -37.83
C GLN A 12 -5.22 -2.76 -36.50
N LYS A 13 -6.51 -3.09 -36.55
CA LYS A 13 -7.22 -3.77 -35.46
C LYS A 13 -6.65 -5.18 -35.33
N LEU A 14 -6.04 -5.48 -34.19
CA LEU A 14 -5.84 -6.84 -33.72
C LEU A 14 -6.80 -7.07 -32.56
N ASN A 15 -7.94 -7.70 -32.87
CA ASN A 15 -8.84 -8.26 -31.88
C ASN A 15 -8.16 -9.51 -31.27
N ALA A 16 -7.87 -9.49 -29.97
CA ALA A 16 -7.60 -10.70 -29.20
C ALA A 16 -8.88 -11.06 -28.45
N GLY A 17 -9.57 -12.10 -28.92
CA GLY A 17 -10.68 -12.72 -28.20
C GLY A 17 -10.19 -13.55 -27.00
N PRO A 18 -11.10 -13.93 -26.08
CA PRO A 18 -10.76 -14.63 -24.85
C PRO A 18 -10.25 -16.05 -25.12
N LEU A 19 -9.09 -16.38 -24.56
CA LEU A 19 -8.50 -17.73 -24.56
C LEU A 19 -9.11 -18.56 -23.43
N SER A 20 -10.26 -19.17 -23.69
CA SER A 20 -10.73 -20.35 -22.95
C SER A 20 -10.49 -21.57 -23.83
N ASN A 21 -9.51 -22.41 -23.48
CA ASN A 21 -9.42 -23.85 -23.77
C ASN A 21 -7.97 -24.37 -23.59
N LEU A 22 -7.65 -24.84 -22.39
CA LEU A 22 -6.62 -25.86 -22.20
C LEU A 22 -7.16 -26.90 -21.20
N GLU A 23 -7.40 -28.11 -21.71
CA GLU A 23 -7.78 -29.28 -20.90
C GLU A 23 -6.59 -29.79 -20.06
N PRO A 24 -6.85 -30.43 -18.90
CA PRO A 24 -5.81 -30.86 -17.97
C PRO A 24 -5.07 -32.13 -18.44
N PHE A 25 -3.74 -32.09 -18.39
CA PHE A 25 -2.87 -33.23 -18.66
C PHE A 25 -2.91 -34.28 -17.55
N GLN A 26 -2.95 -35.56 -17.97
CA GLN A 26 -3.06 -36.76 -17.14
C GLN A 26 -1.85 -36.99 -16.23
N LYS A 27 -2.15 -37.45 -15.00
CA LYS A 27 -1.21 -38.03 -14.02
C LYS A 27 -0.47 -39.24 -14.62
N SER A 28 0.86 -39.25 -14.53
CA SER A 28 1.65 -40.49 -14.59
C SER A 28 2.40 -40.66 -13.26
N GLY A 29 2.14 -41.79 -12.62
CA GLY A 29 2.68 -42.12 -11.30
C GLY A 29 4.12 -42.61 -11.41
N ILE A 30 5.01 -41.98 -10.65
CA ILE A 30 6.33 -42.51 -10.32
C ILE A 30 6.48 -42.40 -8.80
N LYS A 31 6.71 -43.56 -8.18
CA LYS A 31 6.85 -43.74 -6.73
C LYS A 31 8.33 -43.57 -6.37
N PRO A 32 8.71 -42.76 -5.37
CA PRO A 32 10.11 -42.68 -4.94
C PRO A 32 10.48 -43.86 -4.01
N PRO A 33 11.76 -44.30 -4.00
CA PRO A 33 12.27 -45.33 -3.08
C PRO A 33 12.54 -44.76 -1.67
N PRO A 34 12.66 -45.61 -0.63
CA PRO A 34 12.72 -45.15 0.76
C PRO A 34 14.10 -44.64 1.17
N LEU A 35 14.10 -43.70 2.12
CA LEU A 35 15.25 -43.06 2.77
C LEU A 35 15.96 -44.05 3.71
N GLU A 36 17.27 -44.16 3.59
CA GLU A 36 18.15 -44.76 4.62
C GLU A 36 18.65 -43.65 5.55
N GLU A 37 18.46 -43.85 6.86
CA GLU A 37 18.96 -42.97 7.92
C GLU A 37 20.45 -43.23 8.16
N GLU A 38 21.33 -42.27 7.82
CA GLU A 38 22.69 -42.24 8.37
C GLU A 38 22.74 -41.37 9.63
N LYS A 39 23.07 -42.02 10.75
CA LYS A 39 23.48 -41.37 12.00
C LYS A 39 24.90 -40.82 11.82
N ILE A 40 25.10 -39.53 12.06
CA ILE A 40 26.41 -38.94 12.31
C ILE A 40 26.40 -38.37 13.73
N GLY A 41 27.37 -38.81 14.52
CA GLY A 41 27.56 -38.46 15.93
C GLY A 41 28.32 -37.15 16.13
N ASP A 42 28.32 -36.74 17.40
CA ASP A 42 28.89 -35.53 17.97
C ASP A 42 30.41 -35.34 17.73
N ASP A 43 30.81 -34.08 17.92
CA ASP A 43 32.15 -33.51 18.11
C ASP A 43 32.90 -33.00 16.85
N ASP A 44 32.74 -31.70 16.56
CA ASP A 44 33.90 -30.83 16.31
C ASP A 44 33.56 -29.34 16.57
N GLU A 45 34.15 -28.76 17.63
CA GLU A 45 34.18 -27.32 17.88
C GLU A 45 35.19 -26.67 16.92
N THR A 46 34.72 -25.92 15.93
CA THR A 46 35.59 -24.97 15.20
C THR A 46 35.03 -23.56 15.24
N GLN A 47 35.85 -22.69 15.83
CA GLN A 47 35.64 -21.25 16.06
C GLN A 47 35.40 -20.48 14.76
N LEU A 48 34.32 -19.71 14.70
CA LEU A 48 34.06 -18.70 13.66
C LEU A 48 34.74 -17.36 14.03
N PRO A 49 35.41 -16.66 13.09
CA PRO A 49 36.01 -15.36 13.36
C PRO A 49 34.94 -14.27 13.41
N THR A 50 34.98 -13.45 14.46
CA THR A 50 34.21 -12.22 14.62
C THR A 50 34.77 -11.13 13.69
N ASP A 51 34.12 -10.91 12.55
CA ASP A 51 34.34 -9.71 11.75
C ASP A 51 33.14 -8.77 11.96
N SER A 52 33.31 -7.78 12.84
CA SER A 52 32.26 -6.83 13.26
C SER A 52 32.11 -5.63 12.31
N SER A 53 32.64 -5.74 11.08
CA SER A 53 32.79 -4.61 10.16
C SER A 53 31.53 -4.22 9.38
N LEU A 54 30.41 -4.94 9.51
CA LEU A 54 29.12 -4.59 8.89
C LEU A 54 28.16 -3.80 9.81
N LEU A 55 28.42 -3.75 11.12
CA LEU A 55 27.62 -2.98 12.08
C LEU A 55 28.04 -1.50 12.18
N SER A 56 29.20 -1.13 11.64
CA SER A 56 29.74 0.25 11.77
C SER A 56 29.12 1.28 10.82
N THR A 57 28.23 0.88 9.91
CA THR A 57 27.63 1.80 8.92
C THR A 57 26.42 2.57 9.47
N VAL A 58 25.93 2.24 10.67
CA VAL A 58 24.75 2.88 11.29
C VAL A 58 25.15 4.01 12.28
N GLU A 59 26.43 4.12 12.67
CA GLU A 59 26.84 5.02 13.76
C GLU A 59 26.94 6.52 13.40
N ASN A 60 26.74 6.91 12.14
CA ASN A 60 26.93 8.32 11.72
C ASN A 60 25.71 9.01 11.09
N ILE A 61 24.50 8.45 11.24
CA ILE A 61 23.28 9.20 10.91
C ILE A 61 22.91 10.06 12.12
N GLN A 62 23.35 11.32 12.12
CA GLN A 62 22.77 12.31 13.02
C GLN A 62 21.35 12.62 12.54
N PHE A 63 20.37 11.96 13.14
CA PHE A 63 18.99 12.43 13.09
C PHE A 63 18.97 13.84 13.69
N LYS A 64 18.45 14.82 12.93
CA LYS A 64 18.08 16.09 13.54
C LYS A 64 17.03 15.77 14.59
N ASP A 65 17.32 16.10 15.85
CA ASP A 65 16.31 16.15 16.91
C ASP A 65 15.27 17.21 16.53
N GLU A 66 14.26 16.82 15.77
CA GLU A 66 13.04 17.62 15.69
C GLU A 66 12.25 17.38 16.97
N PRO A 67 11.85 18.45 17.69
CA PRO A 67 11.16 18.29 18.96
C PRO A 67 9.84 17.54 18.75
N ILE A 68 9.50 16.65 19.69
CA ILE A 68 8.19 16.04 19.81
C ILE A 68 7.17 17.17 20.06
N LEU A 69 6.61 17.72 18.99
CA LEU A 69 5.61 18.76 19.08
C LEU A 69 4.26 18.12 19.40
N SER A 70 3.96 17.98 20.69
CA SER A 70 2.58 17.85 21.16
C SER A 70 1.88 19.19 20.91
N TYR A 71 1.23 19.34 19.76
CA TYR A 71 0.48 20.55 19.43
C TYR A 71 -1.00 20.23 19.21
N SER A 72 -1.73 20.16 20.32
CA SER A 72 -3.09 20.69 20.37
C SER A 72 -2.97 22.22 20.35
N LYS A 73 -2.84 22.81 19.18
CA LYS A 73 -3.18 24.21 18.89
C LYS A 73 -3.19 24.43 17.39
N SER A 74 -4.37 24.83 16.91
CA SER A 74 -4.61 25.45 15.62
C SER A 74 -3.62 26.60 15.39
N ASP A 75 -2.99 26.63 14.22
CA ASP A 75 -2.74 27.86 13.45
C ASP A 75 -2.38 27.46 12.01
N GLU A 76 -3.26 27.91 11.08
CA GLU A 76 -3.06 28.20 9.65
C GLU A 76 -2.75 27.01 8.69
N GLU A 77 -3.52 26.69 7.64
CA GLU A 77 -4.43 27.48 6.80
C GLU A 77 -5.88 26.97 6.88
N ASP A 78 -6.83 27.89 7.12
CA ASP A 78 -8.26 27.65 6.96
C ASP A 78 -8.58 27.37 5.49
N GLU A 79 -8.53 26.11 5.06
CA GLU A 79 -9.43 25.67 3.99
C GLU A 79 -10.86 25.75 4.54
N LEU A 80 -11.65 26.66 4.00
CA LEU A 80 -13.03 26.94 4.38
C LEU A 80 -13.91 25.68 4.25
N TYR A 81 -14.11 24.92 5.34
CA TYR A 81 -14.98 23.73 5.40
C TYR A 81 -16.35 23.99 6.05
N TYR A 82 -16.94 25.16 5.82
CA TYR A 82 -18.24 25.54 6.40
C TYR A 82 -19.43 24.70 5.90
N ASP A 83 -19.29 23.93 4.81
CA ASP A 83 -20.41 23.26 4.13
C ASP A 83 -20.56 21.75 4.49
N SER A 84 -19.59 21.16 5.21
CA SER A 84 -19.68 19.75 5.63
C SER A 84 -20.80 19.50 6.65
N VAL A 85 -21.12 20.52 7.46
CA VAL A 85 -22.18 20.48 8.47
C VAL A 85 -23.56 20.62 7.82
N GLU A 86 -23.73 21.51 6.83
CA GLU A 86 -25.00 21.67 6.11
C GLU A 86 -25.34 20.45 5.26
N GLN A 87 -24.37 19.85 4.56
CA GLN A 87 -24.60 18.61 3.79
C GLN A 87 -24.89 17.40 4.68
N MET A 88 -24.23 17.28 5.84
CA MET A 88 -24.58 16.28 6.84
C MET A 88 -26.03 16.48 7.30
N ALA A 89 -26.43 17.72 7.61
CA ALA A 89 -27.80 18.03 8.02
C ALA A 89 -28.83 17.67 6.93
N MET A 90 -28.54 17.97 5.67
CA MET A 90 -29.41 17.66 4.53
C MET A 90 -29.54 16.15 4.27
N LEU A 91 -28.44 15.39 4.36
CA LEU A 91 -28.47 13.91 4.20
C LEU A 91 -29.20 13.22 5.35
N VAL A 92 -29.08 13.76 6.57
CA VAL A 92 -29.85 13.29 7.73
C VAL A 92 -31.36 13.52 7.53
N ASP A 93 -31.72 14.64 6.90
CA ASP A 93 -33.12 14.99 6.60
C ASP A 93 -33.71 14.10 5.48
N ASP A 94 -32.94 13.83 4.42
CA ASP A 94 -33.35 12.99 3.28
C ASP A 94 -33.52 11.50 3.65
N MET A 95 -32.86 11.02 4.71
CA MET A 95 -33.01 9.64 5.20
C MET A 95 -34.36 9.37 5.90
N GLN A 96 -35.30 10.33 5.98
CA GLN A 96 -36.64 10.19 6.57
C GLN A 96 -36.68 9.29 7.81
N ILE A 97 -35.86 9.61 8.80
CA ILE A 97 -35.93 8.94 10.09
C ILE A 97 -37.06 9.63 10.86
N GLU A 98 -38.24 9.01 10.89
CA GLU A 98 -39.23 9.32 11.91
C GLU A 98 -38.51 9.22 13.26
N SER A 99 -38.47 10.32 14.00
CA SER A 99 -37.99 10.36 15.38
C SER A 99 -38.89 9.50 16.25
N ARG A 100 -38.73 8.18 16.19
CA ARG A 100 -39.14 7.32 17.28
C ARG A 100 -38.12 7.56 18.37
N GLU A 101 -38.51 8.37 19.35
CA GLU A 101 -37.94 8.37 20.69
C GLU A 101 -38.07 6.95 21.28
N GLY A 102 -37.29 6.01 20.76
CA GLY A 102 -36.94 4.80 21.45
C GLY A 102 -35.65 5.14 22.18
N GLU A 103 -35.73 5.28 23.50
CA GLU A 103 -34.56 5.28 24.36
C GLU A 103 -33.73 4.01 24.07
N MET A 104 -32.78 4.10 23.13
CA MET A 104 -31.74 3.10 23.01
C MET A 104 -30.90 3.22 24.28
N ASN A 105 -31.10 2.26 25.18
CA ASN A 105 -30.39 2.17 26.44
C ASN A 105 -28.88 2.36 26.21
N ASN A 106 -28.35 3.51 26.65
CA ASN A 106 -26.92 3.82 26.76
C ASN A 106 -26.12 2.77 27.57
N GLY A 107 -26.78 1.76 28.14
CA GLY A 107 -26.16 0.62 28.80
C GLY A 107 -25.48 -0.38 27.87
N ILE A 108 -25.98 -0.60 26.63
CA ILE A 108 -25.45 -1.67 25.76
C ILE A 108 -24.09 -1.27 25.17
N VAL A 109 -23.93 -0.02 24.71
CA VAL A 109 -22.66 0.47 24.16
C VAL A 109 -21.61 0.69 25.25
N ASN A 110 -22.02 1.15 26.44
CA ASN A 110 -21.13 1.22 27.59
C ASN A 110 -20.74 -0.17 28.13
N GLN A 111 -21.58 -1.19 27.97
CA GLN A 111 -21.20 -2.58 28.27
C GLN A 111 -20.17 -3.09 27.26
N LEU A 112 -20.34 -2.83 25.96
CA LEU A 112 -19.35 -3.21 24.93
C LEU A 112 -17.99 -2.51 25.11
N ASN A 113 -17.97 -1.25 25.55
CA ASN A 113 -16.73 -0.53 25.83
C ASN A 113 -16.08 -0.90 27.18
N ASN A 114 -16.85 -1.41 28.16
CA ASN A 114 -16.34 -1.76 29.50
C ASN A 114 -16.16 -3.28 29.73
N SER A 115 -16.62 -4.16 28.83
CA SER A 115 -16.52 -5.62 28.99
C SER A 115 -15.15 -6.20 28.66
N SER A 116 -14.15 -5.40 28.31
CA SER A 116 -12.78 -5.88 28.07
C SER A 116 -11.99 -6.22 29.35
N THR A 117 -12.65 -6.23 30.52
CA THR A 117 -12.02 -6.62 31.79
C THR A 117 -12.94 -7.54 32.60
N GLY A 118 -12.95 -8.85 32.31
CA GLY A 118 -13.26 -9.81 33.38
C GLY A 118 -14.00 -11.10 33.07
N GLU A 119 -14.54 -11.35 31.88
CA GLU A 119 -15.16 -12.65 31.57
C GLU A 119 -14.62 -13.17 30.25
N ALA A 120 -13.91 -14.29 30.31
CA ALA A 120 -13.37 -14.97 29.16
C ALA A 120 -14.50 -15.34 28.19
N ASP A 121 -14.30 -15.00 26.92
CA ASP A 121 -15.14 -15.32 25.78
C ASP A 121 -15.50 -16.81 25.74
N ASP A 122 -16.71 -17.16 26.16
CA ASP A 122 -17.33 -18.47 25.89
C ASP A 122 -18.13 -18.39 24.58
N PHE A 123 -17.53 -17.79 23.55
CA PHE A 123 -17.99 -17.93 22.19
C PHE A 123 -17.50 -19.29 21.68
N PRO A 124 -18.39 -20.18 21.16
CA PRO A 124 -17.93 -21.42 20.55
C PRO A 124 -17.18 -21.08 19.27
N TYR A 125 -15.86 -20.92 19.38
CA TYR A 125 -14.96 -20.83 18.25
C TYR A 125 -15.02 -22.17 17.52
N VAL A 126 -15.69 -22.21 16.37
CA VAL A 126 -15.81 -23.43 15.56
C VAL A 126 -14.47 -23.67 14.86
N LEU A 127 -13.57 -24.34 15.57
CA LEU A 127 -12.21 -24.74 15.12
C LEU A 127 -12.18 -25.68 13.90
N HIS A 128 -13.32 -26.05 13.33
CA HIS A 128 -13.39 -27.13 12.33
C HIS A 128 -13.10 -26.70 10.89
N ASN A 129 -13.00 -25.39 10.61
CA ASN A 129 -12.82 -24.87 9.25
C ASN A 129 -11.66 -23.87 9.09
N GLU A 130 -10.80 -23.69 10.08
CA GLU A 130 -9.61 -22.88 9.86
C GLU A 130 -8.63 -23.60 8.92
N PRO A 131 -8.10 -22.92 7.89
CA PRO A 131 -6.98 -23.45 7.14
C PRO A 131 -5.88 -23.77 8.14
N GLN A 132 -5.29 -24.96 8.06
CA GLN A 132 -4.14 -25.28 8.89
C GLN A 132 -3.00 -24.37 8.44
N PHE A 133 -2.74 -23.29 9.20
CA PHE A 133 -1.82 -22.21 8.81
C PHE A 133 -0.38 -22.66 8.53
N THR A 134 -0.03 -23.89 8.91
CA THR A 134 1.28 -24.51 8.69
C THR A 134 1.31 -25.52 7.55
N ASP A 135 0.18 -25.80 6.89
CA ASP A 135 0.11 -26.76 5.78
C ASP A 135 0.66 -26.12 4.49
N PRO A 136 1.76 -26.65 3.91
CA PRO A 136 2.31 -26.16 2.65
C PRO A 136 1.36 -26.28 1.44
N GLY A 137 0.29 -27.08 1.57
CA GLY A 137 -0.75 -27.24 0.56
C GLY A 137 -1.83 -26.15 0.58
N VAL A 138 -1.87 -25.30 1.61
CA VAL A 138 -2.82 -24.18 1.68
C VAL A 138 -2.31 -23.04 0.82
N ASN A 139 -3.00 -22.80 -0.30
CA ASN A 139 -2.77 -21.62 -1.10
C ASN A 139 -3.52 -20.44 -0.47
N PHE A 140 -2.82 -19.67 0.37
CA PHE A 140 -3.38 -18.47 1.01
C PHE A 140 -3.84 -17.43 -0.01
N ASP A 141 -3.24 -17.39 -1.21
CA ASP A 141 -3.66 -16.46 -2.26
C ASP A 141 -5.11 -16.74 -2.72
N MET A 142 -5.55 -18.01 -2.73
CA MET A 142 -6.93 -18.37 -3.09
C MET A 142 -7.96 -17.89 -2.06
N LEU A 143 -7.56 -17.57 -0.82
CA LEU A 143 -8.46 -16.97 0.17
C LEU A 143 -8.85 -15.53 -0.21
N TYR A 144 -8.07 -14.90 -1.10
CA TYR A 144 -8.32 -13.56 -1.64
C TYR A 144 -8.96 -13.58 -3.04
N ASP A 145 -9.02 -14.74 -3.71
CA ASP A 145 -9.63 -14.90 -5.05
C ASP A 145 -11.17 -14.96 -5.01
N ASP A 146 -11.80 -14.92 -3.82
CA ASP A 146 -13.25 -14.78 -3.70
C ASP A 146 -13.65 -13.33 -4.08
N ASP A 147 -13.94 -13.13 -5.37
CA ASP A 147 -14.53 -11.91 -5.96
C ASP A 147 -15.85 -11.47 -5.27
N ALA A 148 -16.38 -12.29 -4.36
CA ALA A 148 -17.51 -11.96 -3.49
C ALA A 148 -17.24 -10.75 -2.56
N GLU A 149 -15.99 -10.31 -2.39
CA GLU A 149 -15.66 -9.10 -1.60
C GLU A 149 -16.15 -7.78 -2.25
N ASP A 150 -16.40 -7.77 -3.56
CA ASP A 150 -16.99 -6.65 -4.30
C ASP A 150 -18.53 -6.71 -4.33
N GLU A 151 -19.14 -7.81 -3.86
CA GLU A 151 -20.58 -7.84 -3.58
C GLU A 151 -20.86 -7.02 -2.32
N LEU A 152 -21.28 -5.78 -2.54
CA LEU A 152 -21.85 -4.86 -1.56
C LEU A 152 -22.70 -5.60 -0.52
N GLU A 153 -22.16 -5.88 0.66
CA GLU A 153 -22.98 -5.89 1.87
C GLU A 153 -23.54 -4.47 1.97
N ASP A 154 -24.84 -4.31 1.70
CA ASP A 154 -25.48 -3.01 1.54
C ASP A 154 -25.25 -2.17 2.80
N THR A 155 -24.38 -1.15 2.72
CA THR A 155 -24.04 -0.29 3.86
C THR A 155 -25.27 0.43 4.43
N ARG A 156 -26.40 0.43 3.71
CA ARG A 156 -27.71 0.88 4.21
C ARG A 156 -28.23 0.04 5.38
N GLU A 157 -27.93 -1.27 5.44
CA GLU A 157 -28.32 -2.12 6.58
C GLU A 157 -27.58 -1.73 7.86
N HIS A 158 -26.38 -1.14 7.73
CA HIS A 158 -25.55 -0.69 8.84
C HIS A 158 -25.60 0.84 9.09
N GLY A 159 -26.47 1.57 8.38
CA GLY A 159 -26.52 3.03 8.42
C GLY A 159 -26.72 3.61 9.82
N SER A 160 -27.48 2.94 10.70
CA SER A 160 -27.71 3.38 12.09
C SER A 160 -26.45 3.33 12.95
N VAL A 161 -25.56 2.35 12.73
CA VAL A 161 -24.29 2.19 13.43
C VAL A 161 -23.31 3.28 12.97
N ILE A 162 -23.22 3.53 11.66
CA ILE A 162 -22.41 4.62 11.09
C ILE A 162 -22.87 5.95 11.65
N MET A 163 -24.17 6.23 11.63
CA MET A 163 -24.72 7.50 12.08
C MET A 163 -24.47 7.72 13.57
N HIS A 164 -24.58 6.67 14.39
CA HIS A 164 -24.23 6.74 15.81
C HIS A 164 -22.75 7.06 16.02
N LEU A 165 -21.83 6.38 15.33
CA LEU A 165 -20.39 6.68 15.39
C LEU A 165 -20.09 8.11 14.95
N LEU A 166 -20.64 8.55 13.81
CA LEU A 166 -20.41 9.90 13.30
C LEU A 166 -21.00 10.99 14.20
N SER A 167 -22.11 10.72 14.90
CA SER A 167 -22.67 11.65 15.88
C SER A 167 -21.73 11.92 17.07
N GLN A 168 -20.76 11.04 17.31
CA GLN A 168 -19.73 11.22 18.33
C GLN A 168 -18.51 11.99 17.81
N LEU A 169 -18.43 12.24 16.50
CA LEU A 169 -17.28 12.87 15.87
C LEU A 169 -17.52 14.36 15.62
N SER A 170 -16.47 15.15 15.85
CA SER A 170 -16.42 16.56 15.46
C SER A 170 -15.45 16.74 14.30
N VAL A 171 -15.75 17.65 13.37
CA VAL A 171 -14.83 17.98 12.27
C VAL A 171 -13.48 18.40 12.83
N GLY A 172 -12.41 17.84 12.28
CA GLY A 172 -11.03 18.01 12.73
C GLY A 172 -10.55 17.02 13.80
N MET A 173 -11.44 16.15 14.31
CA MET A 173 -11.08 15.14 15.31
C MET A 173 -10.11 14.08 14.74
N ASP A 174 -9.15 13.67 15.57
CA ASP A 174 -8.22 12.57 15.29
C ASP A 174 -8.95 11.22 15.42
N LEU A 175 -8.87 10.41 14.37
CA LEU A 175 -9.60 9.15 14.25
C LEU A 175 -8.84 7.93 14.79
N THR A 176 -7.59 8.08 15.21
CA THR A 176 -6.77 6.96 15.70
C THR A 176 -7.32 6.32 16.98
N LYS A 177 -8.16 7.04 17.73
CA LYS A 177 -8.75 6.58 19.00
C LYS A 177 -10.19 6.09 18.88
N ILE A 178 -10.76 6.08 17.68
CA ILE A 178 -12.13 5.66 17.42
C ILE A 178 -12.13 4.27 16.79
N VAL A 179 -12.94 3.38 17.37
CA VAL A 179 -13.16 2.04 16.83
C VAL A 179 -14.14 2.17 15.66
N LEU A 180 -13.69 1.73 14.50
CA LEU A 180 -14.48 1.71 13.28
C LEU A 180 -15.19 0.34 13.14
N PRO A 181 -16.39 0.26 12.55
CA PRO A 181 -17.09 -1.00 12.36
C PRO A 181 -16.30 -1.98 11.49
N THR A 182 -16.49 -3.27 11.72
CA THR A 182 -15.71 -4.33 11.04
C THR A 182 -15.98 -4.43 9.53
N TYR A 183 -17.18 -4.09 9.05
CA TYR A 183 -17.49 -4.15 7.60
C TYR A 183 -16.79 -3.05 6.77
N ILE A 184 -16.26 -2.00 7.41
CA ILE A 184 -15.39 -1.03 6.71
C ILE A 184 -13.91 -1.42 6.77
N LEU A 185 -13.60 -2.55 7.40
CA LEU A 185 -12.24 -3.09 7.46
C LEU A 185 -11.98 -4.03 6.30
N GLU A 186 -10.74 -4.01 5.83
CA GLU A 186 -10.18 -4.99 4.91
C GLU A 186 -9.64 -6.18 5.73
N ARG A 187 -9.62 -7.38 5.15
CA ARG A 187 -9.11 -8.59 5.81
C ARG A 187 -7.58 -8.65 5.96
N ARG A 188 -6.88 -7.61 5.52
CA ARG A 188 -5.41 -7.55 5.51
C ARG A 188 -4.88 -6.59 6.56
N SER A 189 -3.71 -6.91 7.09
CA SER A 189 -2.92 -5.98 7.90
C SER A 189 -2.39 -4.84 7.01
N LEU A 190 -2.15 -3.67 7.62
CA LEU A 190 -1.50 -2.56 6.91
C LEU A 190 -0.13 -2.95 6.36
N LEU A 191 0.60 -3.86 7.04
CA LEU A 191 1.91 -4.35 6.57
C LEU A 191 1.79 -5.13 5.27
N GLU A 192 0.77 -5.98 5.16
CA GLU A 192 0.45 -6.72 3.95
C GLU A 192 -0.01 -5.78 2.82
N MET A 193 -0.81 -4.76 3.15
CA MET A 193 -1.20 -3.73 2.17
C MET A 193 0.01 -2.98 1.58
N TYR A 194 1.10 -2.78 2.34
CA TYR A 194 2.33 -2.18 1.79
C TYR A 194 3.07 -3.10 0.81
N ALA A 195 2.89 -4.41 0.90
CA ALA A 195 3.41 -5.34 -0.10
C ALA A 195 2.79 -5.10 -1.48
N ASP A 196 1.59 -4.52 -1.57
CA ASP A 196 0.95 -4.18 -2.84
C ASP A 196 1.76 -3.18 -3.69
N PHE A 197 2.71 -2.44 -3.09
CA PHE A 197 3.67 -1.61 -3.83
C PHE A 197 4.50 -2.42 -4.85
N MET A 198 4.57 -3.75 -4.68
CA MET A 198 5.23 -4.69 -5.60
C MET A 198 4.24 -5.46 -6.49
N SER A 199 3.01 -4.97 -6.66
CA SER A 199 2.01 -5.57 -7.57
C SER A 199 2.48 -5.72 -9.03
N PHE A 200 3.46 -4.91 -9.46
CA PHE A 200 4.01 -4.91 -10.81
C PHE A 200 5.54 -5.09 -10.75
N PRO A 201 6.01 -6.32 -10.43
CA PRO A 201 7.44 -6.58 -10.19
C PRO A 201 8.31 -6.30 -11.42
N ASP A 202 7.78 -6.53 -12.62
CA ASP A 202 8.45 -6.25 -13.90
C ASP A 202 8.80 -4.76 -14.08
N LEU A 203 7.98 -3.85 -13.57
CA LEU A 203 8.24 -2.41 -13.63
C LEU A 203 9.36 -2.00 -12.68
N PHE A 204 9.44 -2.63 -11.50
CA PHE A 204 10.52 -2.40 -10.54
C PHE A 204 11.86 -2.87 -11.11
N GLU A 205 11.91 -4.07 -11.68
CA GLU A 205 13.10 -4.66 -12.29
C GLU A 205 13.66 -3.83 -13.44
N ARG A 206 12.76 -3.28 -14.27
CA ARG A 206 13.14 -2.48 -15.43
C ARG A 206 13.98 -1.26 -15.07
N ILE A 207 13.90 -0.76 -13.83
CA ILE A 207 14.72 0.35 -13.35
C ILE A 207 16.21 0.02 -13.46
N ALA A 208 16.61 -1.20 -13.08
CA ALA A 208 18.01 -1.64 -13.15
C ALA A 208 18.51 -1.80 -14.59
N ASP A 209 17.61 -2.13 -15.53
CA ASP A 209 17.93 -2.37 -16.94
C ASP A 209 18.11 -1.06 -17.74
N CYS A 210 17.71 0.09 -17.18
CA CYS A 210 17.85 1.39 -17.84
C CYS A 210 19.27 1.94 -17.69
N GLU A 211 20.02 2.02 -18.79
CA GLU A 211 21.38 2.57 -18.82
C GLU A 211 21.40 4.10 -18.67
N LEU A 212 20.59 4.80 -19.49
CA LEU A 212 20.53 6.26 -19.48
C LEU A 212 19.75 6.78 -18.27
N ALA A 213 20.23 7.87 -17.66
CA ALA A 213 19.58 8.48 -16.50
C ALA A 213 18.17 9.00 -16.82
N ASP A 214 17.96 9.54 -18.04
CA ASP A 214 16.64 9.95 -18.55
C ASP A 214 15.63 8.80 -18.47
N ASP A 215 15.99 7.64 -19.02
CA ASP A 215 15.13 6.45 -19.10
C ASP A 215 14.90 5.84 -17.73
N ARG A 216 15.94 5.81 -16.90
CA ARG A 216 15.86 5.27 -15.54
C ARG A 216 14.98 6.10 -14.64
N MET A 217 15.07 7.43 -14.69
CA MET A 217 14.15 8.30 -13.95
C MET A 217 12.69 8.09 -14.41
N LEU A 218 12.44 7.91 -15.71
CA LEU A 218 11.11 7.56 -16.21
C LEU A 218 10.64 6.18 -15.74
N ALA A 219 11.55 5.20 -15.65
CA ALA A 219 11.24 3.87 -15.11
C ALA A 219 10.87 3.94 -13.61
N VAL A 220 11.61 4.71 -12.81
CA VAL A 220 11.30 4.96 -11.39
C VAL A 220 9.92 5.61 -11.26
N VAL A 221 9.65 6.69 -12.01
CA VAL A 221 8.33 7.35 -12.00
C VAL A 221 7.22 6.38 -12.41
N ARG A 222 7.45 5.56 -13.44
CA ARG A 222 6.46 4.58 -13.91
C ARG A 222 6.14 3.53 -12.85
N TRP A 223 7.15 2.95 -12.22
CA TRP A 223 6.96 1.99 -11.14
C TRP A 223 6.25 2.65 -9.95
N TYR A 224 6.71 3.82 -9.50
CA TYR A 224 6.07 4.57 -8.41
C TYR A 224 4.58 4.81 -8.65
N LEU A 225 4.20 5.29 -9.85
CA LEU A 225 2.79 5.53 -10.18
C LEU A 225 1.96 4.24 -10.24
N SER A 226 2.57 3.10 -10.56
CA SER A 226 1.88 1.79 -10.61
C SER A 226 1.50 1.28 -9.23
N THR A 227 2.24 1.67 -8.18
CA THR A 227 1.98 1.23 -6.79
C THR A 227 0.59 1.64 -6.30
N PHE A 228 0.09 2.80 -6.72
CA PHE A 228 -1.23 3.30 -6.32
C PHE A 228 -2.39 2.53 -6.94
N TYR A 229 -2.22 2.06 -8.18
CA TYR A 229 -3.19 1.18 -8.82
C TYR A 229 -3.14 -0.22 -8.20
N GLY A 230 -1.92 -0.74 -7.98
CA GLY A 230 -1.69 -2.06 -7.38
C GLY A 230 -2.34 -2.20 -6.00
N GLY A 231 -2.13 -1.22 -5.11
CA GLY A 231 -2.67 -1.24 -3.75
C GLY A 231 -4.15 -0.89 -3.60
N ARG A 232 -4.86 -0.58 -4.69
CA ARG A 232 -6.29 -0.19 -4.66
C ARG A 232 -7.04 -0.73 -5.88
N ARG A 233 -7.04 -2.06 -6.04
CA ARG A 233 -7.75 -2.74 -7.13
C ARG A 233 -9.28 -2.64 -6.99
N SER A 234 -9.81 -2.80 -5.77
CA SER A 234 -11.22 -2.55 -5.49
C SER A 234 -11.48 -1.04 -5.41
N GLY A 235 -12.57 -0.58 -6.02
CA GLY A 235 -13.01 0.81 -5.94
C GLY A 235 -13.55 1.20 -4.55
N LEU A 236 -13.78 0.22 -3.69
CA LEU A 236 -14.31 0.39 -2.34
C LEU A 236 -13.18 0.75 -1.35
N ALA A 237 -13.36 1.83 -0.60
CA ALA A 237 -12.41 2.21 0.44
C ALA A 237 -12.64 1.39 1.71
N LYS A 238 -11.85 0.33 1.89
CA LYS A 238 -11.71 -0.39 3.16
C LYS A 238 -10.45 0.05 3.90
N LYS A 239 -10.51 0.06 5.23
CA LYS A 239 -9.38 0.36 6.11
C LYS A 239 -8.68 -0.95 6.50
N PRO A 240 -7.36 -1.11 6.28
CA PRO A 240 -6.65 -2.30 6.75
C PRO A 240 -6.60 -2.35 8.28
N TYR A 241 -6.36 -3.53 8.84
CA TYR A 241 -6.10 -3.68 10.26
C TYR A 241 -4.85 -2.89 10.65
N ASN A 242 -4.95 -2.16 11.78
CA ASN A 242 -3.80 -1.46 12.35
C ASN A 242 -2.85 -2.50 12.97
N PRO A 243 -1.60 -2.62 12.51
CA PRO A 243 -0.71 -3.67 13.00
C PRO A 243 -0.40 -3.51 14.49
N ILE A 244 -0.19 -4.63 15.17
CA ILE A 244 0.29 -4.63 16.57
C ILE A 244 1.79 -4.36 16.61
N LEU A 245 2.31 -3.84 17.73
CA LEU A 245 3.75 -3.60 17.88
C LEU A 245 4.55 -4.91 17.70
N GLY A 246 5.57 -4.88 16.84
CA GLY A 246 6.40 -6.04 16.53
C GLY A 246 5.76 -7.05 15.57
N GLU A 247 4.58 -6.74 15.02
CA GLU A 247 4.02 -7.51 13.91
C GLU A 247 4.96 -7.47 12.71
N VAL A 248 5.14 -8.61 12.05
CA VAL A 248 5.98 -8.75 10.85
C VAL A 248 5.17 -9.42 9.76
N PHE A 249 5.22 -8.86 8.56
CA PHE A 249 4.72 -9.48 7.33
C PHE A 249 5.88 -9.65 6.35
N ALA A 250 6.02 -10.82 5.76
CA ALA A 250 7.04 -11.08 4.75
C ALA A 250 6.48 -11.92 3.60
N CYS A 251 6.86 -11.57 2.37
CA CYS A 251 6.45 -12.29 1.17
C CYS A 251 7.49 -12.16 0.05
N CYS A 252 7.27 -12.88 -1.04
CA CYS A 252 8.12 -12.80 -2.23
C CYS A 252 7.30 -12.94 -3.51
N TRP A 253 7.81 -12.38 -4.60
CA TRP A 253 7.20 -12.46 -5.93
C TRP A 253 8.11 -13.19 -6.90
N ASN A 254 7.48 -14.07 -7.69
CA ASN A 254 8.08 -14.60 -8.91
C ASN A 254 7.81 -13.62 -10.05
N SER A 255 8.87 -13.04 -10.62
CA SER A 255 8.70 -12.16 -11.76
C SER A 255 8.53 -12.94 -13.06
N PRO A 256 7.59 -12.55 -13.94
CA PRO A 256 7.48 -13.12 -15.28
C PRO A 256 8.65 -12.70 -16.19
N SER A 257 9.39 -11.65 -15.82
CA SER A 257 10.43 -11.02 -16.65
C SER A 257 11.83 -11.57 -16.38
N VAL A 258 12.02 -12.28 -15.27
CA VAL A 258 13.29 -12.91 -14.87
C VAL A 258 13.09 -14.42 -14.80
N LYS A 259 14.07 -15.19 -15.31
CA LYS A 259 14.02 -16.65 -15.23
C LYS A 259 14.14 -17.10 -13.78
N ALA A 260 13.32 -18.07 -13.38
CA ALA A 260 13.47 -18.70 -12.08
C ALA A 260 14.90 -19.23 -11.87
N SER A 261 15.38 -19.13 -10.64
CA SER A 261 16.65 -19.68 -10.17
C SER A 261 16.38 -20.48 -8.91
N ASP A 262 17.11 -21.58 -8.71
CA ASP A 262 17.12 -22.35 -7.47
C ASP A 262 18.16 -21.83 -6.46
N GLU A 263 18.99 -20.86 -6.88
CA GLU A 263 20.00 -20.24 -6.03
C GLU A 263 19.34 -19.37 -4.96
N LYS A 264 19.46 -19.79 -3.70
CA LYS A 264 18.89 -19.10 -2.54
C LYS A 264 19.70 -17.88 -2.13
N VAL A 265 19.02 -16.90 -1.54
CA VAL A 265 19.68 -15.77 -0.88
C VAL A 265 20.15 -16.23 0.50
N ALA A 266 21.44 -16.04 0.82
CA ALA A 266 22.00 -16.49 2.10
C ALA A 266 21.49 -15.67 3.30
N ASP A 267 21.47 -14.33 3.16
CA ASP A 267 21.17 -13.38 4.24
C ASP A 267 19.97 -12.46 3.89
N GLY A 268 19.00 -12.99 3.15
CA GLY A 268 17.80 -12.24 2.72
C GLY A 268 16.67 -12.26 3.77
N PRO A 269 15.68 -11.35 3.67
CA PRO A 269 14.58 -11.27 4.64
C PRO A 269 13.60 -12.46 4.57
N VAL A 270 13.61 -13.21 3.46
CA VAL A 270 12.78 -14.40 3.26
C VAL A 270 13.72 -15.60 3.04
N PRO A 271 13.87 -16.53 4.02
CA PRO A 271 14.86 -17.61 3.96
C PRO A 271 14.69 -18.60 2.79
N THR A 272 13.48 -18.70 2.23
CA THR A 272 13.17 -19.58 1.11
C THR A 272 13.32 -18.90 -0.25
N ALA A 273 13.57 -17.59 -0.28
CA ALA A 273 13.61 -16.84 -1.52
C ALA A 273 14.91 -17.05 -2.30
N THR A 274 14.81 -16.88 -3.61
CA THR A 274 15.92 -17.04 -4.54
C THR A 274 16.41 -15.70 -5.05
N VAL A 275 17.63 -15.66 -5.59
CA VAL A 275 18.28 -14.42 -6.06
C VAL A 275 17.49 -13.67 -7.14
N ASN A 276 16.56 -14.35 -7.81
CA ASN A 276 15.72 -13.81 -8.89
C ASN A 276 14.29 -13.47 -8.45
N GLN A 277 13.98 -13.61 -7.16
CA GLN A 277 12.72 -13.16 -6.59
C GLN A 277 12.88 -11.79 -5.98
N ILE A 278 11.79 -11.02 -6.00
CA ILE A 278 11.65 -9.82 -5.18
C ILE A 278 11.16 -10.28 -3.81
N THR A 279 11.77 -9.82 -2.73
CA THR A 279 11.31 -10.09 -1.36
C THR A 279 10.87 -8.80 -0.70
N PHE A 280 9.87 -8.89 0.18
CA PHE A 280 9.39 -7.79 1.02
C PHE A 280 9.35 -8.26 2.47
N VAL A 281 9.72 -7.38 3.37
CA VAL A 281 9.44 -7.51 4.80
C VAL A 281 8.97 -6.16 5.35
N GLY A 282 7.86 -6.18 6.08
CA GLY A 282 7.32 -5.05 6.81
C GLY A 282 7.26 -5.36 8.29
N GLU A 283 7.56 -4.39 9.14
CA GLU A 283 7.48 -4.49 10.60
C GLU A 283 6.77 -3.28 11.17
N GLN A 284 5.90 -3.50 12.15
CA GLN A 284 5.33 -2.43 12.95
C GLN A 284 6.30 -2.05 14.09
N VAL A 285 7.11 -1.02 13.84
CA VAL A 285 8.17 -0.59 14.77
C VAL A 285 7.69 0.32 15.90
N SER A 286 6.48 0.88 15.79
CA SER A 286 5.84 1.66 16.86
C SER A 286 4.32 1.57 16.78
N HIS A 287 3.63 1.57 17.91
CA HIS A 287 2.16 1.57 17.96
C HIS A 287 1.56 2.93 18.38
N HIS A 288 2.29 3.73 19.17
CA HIS A 288 1.85 5.05 19.64
C HIS A 288 3.00 6.09 19.59
N PRO A 289 3.12 6.87 18.50
CA PRO A 289 2.28 6.85 17.29
C PRO A 289 2.53 5.59 16.43
N PRO A 290 1.56 5.15 15.61
CA PRO A 290 1.72 3.98 14.76
C PRO A 290 2.73 4.26 13.65
N VAL A 291 3.83 3.51 13.59
CA VAL A 291 4.86 3.59 12.54
C VAL A 291 5.16 2.19 12.03
N SER A 292 5.09 2.02 10.72
CA SER A 292 5.51 0.81 10.02
C SER A 292 6.79 1.10 9.24
N ALA A 293 7.76 0.19 9.30
CA ALA A 293 8.94 0.18 8.45
C ALA A 293 8.86 -0.99 7.49
N PHE A 294 9.45 -0.88 6.31
CA PHE A 294 9.52 -1.98 5.35
C PHE A 294 10.79 -1.93 4.51
N TYR A 295 11.17 -3.11 4.03
CA TYR A 295 12.32 -3.36 3.18
C TYR A 295 11.93 -4.25 2.01
N VAL A 296 12.49 -3.96 0.84
CA VAL A 296 12.34 -4.74 -0.38
C VAL A 296 13.72 -4.94 -1.01
N GLU A 297 13.99 -6.13 -1.54
CA GLU A 297 15.19 -6.38 -2.34
C GLU A 297 14.91 -7.22 -3.58
N HIS A 298 15.74 -7.00 -4.59
CA HIS A 298 15.90 -7.92 -5.71
C HIS A 298 17.41 -8.15 -5.93
N PRO A 299 17.95 -9.27 -5.41
CA PRO A 299 19.40 -9.48 -5.36
C PRO A 299 20.09 -9.47 -6.73
N SER A 300 19.58 -10.23 -7.72
CA SER A 300 20.25 -10.32 -9.03
C SER A 300 20.14 -9.05 -9.86
N LYS A 301 19.09 -8.24 -9.67
CA LYS A 301 18.95 -6.90 -10.25
C LYS A 301 19.66 -5.82 -9.45
N LYS A 302 20.19 -6.17 -8.27
CA LYS A 302 20.87 -5.26 -7.34
C LYS A 302 20.04 -4.01 -7.03
N LEU A 303 18.76 -4.24 -6.74
CA LEU A 303 17.82 -3.23 -6.30
C LEU A 303 17.49 -3.45 -4.82
N GLN A 304 17.37 -2.35 -4.09
CA GLN A 304 16.89 -2.35 -2.71
C GLN A 304 15.94 -1.18 -2.52
N LEU A 305 14.97 -1.33 -1.63
CA LEU A 305 14.13 -0.22 -1.21
C LEU A 305 13.87 -0.33 0.29
N ASN A 306 14.04 0.78 1.00
CA ASN A 306 13.66 0.91 2.39
C ASN A 306 12.64 2.03 2.54
N GLY A 307 11.67 1.84 3.43
CA GLY A 307 10.62 2.80 3.67
C GLY A 307 10.15 2.79 5.11
N HIS A 308 9.60 3.91 5.54
CA HIS A 308 8.80 3.96 6.75
C HIS A 308 7.61 4.89 6.51
N ILE A 309 6.46 4.54 7.08
CA ILE A 309 5.23 5.29 6.95
C ILE A 309 4.54 5.32 8.30
N TRP A 310 4.00 6.49 8.63
CA TRP A 310 3.00 6.66 9.67
C TRP A 310 1.91 7.59 9.16
N THR A 311 0.73 7.49 9.76
CA THR A 311 -0.45 8.20 9.27
C THR A 311 -0.98 9.19 10.31
N LYS A 312 -1.43 10.34 9.83
CA LYS A 312 -2.22 11.29 10.62
C LYS A 312 -3.60 11.38 10.00
N SER A 313 -4.63 10.97 10.73
CA SER A 313 -6.00 10.97 10.24
C SER A 313 -6.80 12.13 10.81
N LYS A 314 -7.62 12.77 9.97
CA LYS A 314 -8.56 13.83 10.36
C LYS A 314 -9.95 13.54 9.83
N PHE A 315 -10.96 13.63 10.69
CA PHE A 315 -12.35 13.59 10.30
C PHE A 315 -12.78 14.90 9.63
N LEU A 316 -13.38 14.84 8.44
CA LEU A 316 -13.82 16.00 7.65
C LEU A 316 -15.34 16.00 7.39
N GLY A 317 -16.13 15.37 8.27
CA GLY A 317 -17.58 15.21 8.06
C GLY A 317 -17.89 14.05 7.14
N LEU A 318 -18.11 14.31 5.84
CA LEU A 318 -18.40 13.26 4.85
C LEU A 318 -17.14 12.59 4.28
N SER A 319 -15.97 12.92 4.82
CA SER A 319 -14.69 12.40 4.37
C SER A 319 -13.74 12.19 5.54
N ILE A 320 -12.74 11.36 5.33
CA ILE A 320 -11.61 11.15 6.23
C ILE A 320 -10.35 11.50 5.45
N ALA A 321 -9.56 12.45 5.94
CA ALA A 321 -8.23 12.72 5.40
C ALA A 321 -7.19 11.86 6.14
N VAL A 322 -6.26 11.29 5.38
CA VAL A 322 -5.14 10.51 5.87
C VAL A 322 -3.87 11.10 5.27
N HIS A 323 -3.09 11.78 6.11
CA HIS A 323 -1.77 12.26 5.72
C HIS A 323 -0.76 11.14 5.92
N ASN A 324 -0.17 10.68 4.82
CA ASN A 324 0.92 9.71 4.84
C ASN A 324 2.22 10.47 5.07
N VAL A 325 2.84 10.23 6.22
CA VAL A 325 4.11 10.87 6.59
C VAL A 325 5.18 9.78 6.63
N GLY A 326 6.34 10.08 6.06
CA GLY A 326 7.42 9.13 5.92
C GLY A 326 8.15 9.32 4.61
N GLN A 327 9.10 8.45 4.33
CA GLN A 327 9.89 8.50 3.11
C GLN A 327 10.36 7.10 2.73
N THR A 328 10.50 6.91 1.43
CA THR A 328 11.11 5.73 0.82
C THR A 328 12.37 6.10 0.07
N CYS A 329 13.37 5.22 0.16
CA CYS A 329 14.60 5.28 -0.61
C CYS A 329 14.74 4.02 -1.45
N LEU A 330 14.77 4.18 -2.77
CA LEU A 330 15.13 3.14 -3.72
C LEU A 330 16.61 3.27 -4.08
N SER A 331 17.39 2.22 -3.82
CA SER A 331 18.80 2.11 -4.16
C SER A 331 19.01 1.26 -5.41
N VAL A 332 19.57 1.87 -6.46
CA VAL A 332 20.06 1.17 -7.66
C VAL A 332 21.56 0.95 -7.48
N LEU A 333 21.94 -0.17 -6.88
CA LEU A 333 23.29 -0.38 -6.34
C LEU A 333 24.37 -0.38 -7.43
N GLU A 334 24.08 -0.99 -8.58
CA GLU A 334 25.02 -1.04 -9.72
C GLU A 334 25.37 0.37 -10.24
N ARG A 335 24.48 1.33 -10.00
CA ARG A 335 24.69 2.74 -10.36
C ARG A 335 25.13 3.57 -9.16
N GLY A 336 25.05 3.05 -7.94
CA GLY A 336 25.21 3.81 -6.70
C GLY A 336 24.30 5.04 -6.67
N GLU A 337 23.06 4.87 -7.11
CA GLU A 337 22.04 5.93 -7.17
C GLU A 337 20.92 5.64 -6.18
N GLU A 338 20.50 6.69 -5.47
CA GLU A 338 19.38 6.63 -4.52
C GLU A 338 18.27 7.56 -5.00
N TYR A 339 17.04 7.07 -4.97
CA TYR A 339 15.84 7.81 -5.33
C TYR A 339 14.95 7.93 -4.10
N LEU A 340 14.81 9.15 -3.60
CA LEU A 340 13.95 9.49 -2.47
C LEU A 340 12.59 9.92 -3.00
N PHE A 341 11.52 9.35 -2.45
CA PHE A 341 10.16 9.78 -2.79
C PHE A 341 9.22 9.78 -1.59
N ASP A 342 8.27 10.72 -1.66
CA ASP A 342 7.23 10.97 -0.65
C ASP A 342 5.94 10.21 -1.00
N PHE A 343 4.95 10.26 -0.11
CA PHE A 343 3.63 9.65 -0.33
C PHE A 343 2.54 10.72 -0.50
N PRO A 344 1.49 10.48 -1.32
CA PRO A 344 0.35 11.39 -1.40
C PRO A 344 -0.52 11.28 -0.15
N ASN A 345 -1.34 12.30 0.09
CA ASN A 345 -2.42 12.19 1.06
C ASN A 345 -3.53 11.30 0.49
N GLY A 346 -4.14 10.48 1.34
CA GLY A 346 -5.34 9.71 1.02
C GLY A 346 -6.59 10.37 1.60
N TYR A 347 -7.70 10.25 0.91
CA TYR A 347 -9.00 10.70 1.36
C TYR A 347 -10.02 9.57 1.19
N GLY A 348 -10.59 9.10 2.29
CA GLY A 348 -11.78 8.25 2.26
C GLY A 348 -13.00 9.13 2.09
N ARG A 349 -13.63 9.12 0.92
CA ARG A 349 -14.80 9.93 0.58
C ARG A 349 -16.08 9.12 0.82
N SER A 350 -17.22 9.80 0.97
CA SER A 350 -18.55 9.17 1.00
C SER A 350 -18.71 8.11 2.09
N ILE A 351 -18.17 8.38 3.29
CA ILE A 351 -18.17 7.41 4.41
C ILE A 351 -19.56 7.05 4.94
N LEU A 352 -20.60 7.82 4.58
CA LEU A 352 -22.00 7.57 4.90
C LEU A 352 -22.72 6.66 3.88
N THR A 353 -22.12 6.43 2.71
CA THR A 353 -22.75 5.67 1.63
C THR A 353 -21.79 4.58 1.13
N THR A 354 -21.29 4.69 -0.09
CA THR A 354 -20.29 3.79 -0.65
C THR A 354 -18.94 4.51 -0.59
N PRO A 355 -18.05 4.12 0.34
CA PRO A 355 -16.81 4.83 0.53
C PRO A 355 -15.84 4.55 -0.63
N TRP A 356 -15.09 5.57 -1.05
CA TRP A 356 -14.10 5.42 -2.13
C TRP A 356 -12.84 6.22 -1.82
N VAL A 357 -11.70 5.78 -2.37
CA VAL A 357 -10.39 6.37 -2.10
C VAL A 357 -10.04 7.43 -3.13
N GLU A 358 -9.59 8.58 -2.67
CA GLU A 358 -9.02 9.63 -3.49
C GLU A 358 -7.61 9.96 -3.00
N PHE A 359 -6.65 10.11 -3.93
CA PHE A 359 -5.34 10.65 -3.60
C PHE A 359 -5.28 12.15 -3.92
N GLY A 360 -4.57 12.89 -3.08
CA GLY A 360 -4.40 14.33 -3.24
C GLY A 360 -3.07 14.84 -2.73
N GLY A 361 -2.70 16.03 -3.19
CA GLY A 361 -1.50 16.73 -2.75
C GLY A 361 -0.30 16.50 -3.66
N LYS A 362 0.84 17.03 -3.23
CA LYS A 362 2.10 17.03 -3.99
C LYS A 362 3.06 16.00 -3.42
N CYS A 363 3.74 15.29 -4.30
CA CYS A 363 4.84 14.37 -3.99
C CYS A 363 6.03 14.71 -4.87
N SER A 364 7.22 14.27 -4.45
CA SER A 364 8.41 14.40 -5.27
C SER A 364 9.17 13.09 -5.36
N ILE A 365 9.92 12.91 -6.45
CA ILE A 365 10.97 11.89 -6.59
C ILE A 365 12.26 12.63 -6.87
N ARG A 366 13.33 12.35 -6.11
CA ARG A 366 14.61 13.04 -6.26
C ARG A 366 15.76 12.05 -6.22
N CYS A 367 16.73 12.22 -7.12
CA CYS A 367 18.00 11.52 -7.07
C CYS A 367 19.12 12.54 -6.93
N GLU A 368 19.81 12.56 -5.78
CA GLU A 368 20.85 13.56 -5.50
C GLU A 368 22.03 13.41 -6.47
N LYS A 369 22.55 12.19 -6.62
CA LYS A 369 23.72 11.89 -7.45
C LYS A 369 23.56 12.34 -8.89
N THR A 370 22.39 12.10 -9.48
CA THR A 370 22.13 12.48 -10.87
C THR A 370 21.53 13.89 -10.98
N SER A 371 21.01 14.44 -9.87
CA SER A 371 20.25 15.71 -9.80
C SER A 371 18.96 15.73 -10.62
N TYR A 372 18.45 14.57 -11.03
CA TYR A 372 17.11 14.45 -11.63
C TYR A 372 16.05 14.55 -10.55
N HIS A 373 14.89 15.13 -10.90
CA HIS A 373 13.73 15.13 -10.04
C HIS A 373 12.43 15.05 -10.83
N ALA A 374 11.38 14.58 -10.18
CA ALA A 374 10.02 14.58 -10.69
C ALA A 374 9.09 15.21 -9.65
N ASP A 375 8.26 16.16 -10.09
CA ASP A 375 7.20 16.75 -9.29
C ASP A 375 5.87 16.10 -9.68
N ILE A 376 5.13 15.60 -8.70
CA ILE A 376 3.90 14.83 -8.88
C ILE A 376 2.78 15.54 -8.13
N GLU A 377 1.66 15.77 -8.78
CA GLU A 377 0.47 16.40 -8.20
C GLU A 377 -0.75 15.51 -8.43
N PHE A 378 -1.29 14.96 -7.34
CA PHE A 378 -2.56 14.26 -7.33
C PHE A 378 -3.69 15.27 -7.13
N SER A 379 -4.61 15.32 -8.07
CA SER A 379 -5.75 16.24 -8.03
C SER A 379 -6.94 15.60 -7.33
N THR A 380 -7.44 16.27 -6.30
CA THR A 380 -8.75 15.96 -5.72
C THR A 380 -9.86 16.52 -6.60
N LYS A 381 -10.99 15.84 -6.66
CA LYS A 381 -12.17 16.27 -7.41
C LYS A 381 -12.68 17.62 -6.87
N THR A 382 -12.78 18.61 -7.73
CA THR A 382 -13.40 19.90 -7.41
C THR A 382 -14.93 19.80 -7.46
N PHE A 383 -15.61 20.59 -6.63
CA PHE A 383 -17.05 20.53 -6.41
C PHE A 383 -17.91 20.70 -7.67
N TYR A 384 -17.46 21.46 -8.67
CA TYR A 384 -18.32 21.91 -9.79
C TYR A 384 -18.18 21.12 -11.09
N SER A 385 -17.22 20.20 -11.19
CA SER A 385 -17.01 19.25 -12.31
C SER A 385 -15.52 18.92 -12.38
N GLY A 386 -15.20 17.64 -12.42
CA GLY A 386 -13.83 17.15 -12.57
C GLY A 386 -13.81 15.64 -12.63
N LYS A 387 -12.90 15.08 -13.44
CA LYS A 387 -12.62 13.64 -13.42
C LYS A 387 -11.85 13.33 -12.15
N ALA A 388 -12.32 12.35 -11.38
CA ALA A 388 -11.60 11.87 -10.19
C ALA A 388 -10.27 11.20 -10.59
N HIS A 389 -9.39 11.05 -9.61
CA HIS A 389 -8.12 10.31 -9.73
C HIS A 389 -7.10 10.90 -10.70
N CYS A 390 -7.27 12.17 -11.09
CA CYS A 390 -6.36 12.80 -12.03
C CYS A 390 -5.01 13.10 -11.38
N LEU A 391 -3.95 13.03 -12.17
CA LEU A 391 -2.61 13.44 -11.77
C LEU A 391 -1.86 14.14 -12.90
N LYS A 392 -0.86 14.90 -12.49
CA LYS A 392 0.15 15.51 -13.35
C LYS A 392 1.54 15.18 -12.80
N VAL A 393 2.46 14.78 -13.67
CA VAL A 393 3.89 14.64 -13.33
C VAL A 393 4.71 15.47 -14.29
N GLU A 394 5.71 16.17 -13.77
CA GLU A 394 6.74 16.87 -14.53
C GLU A 394 8.10 16.34 -14.12
N VAL A 395 8.86 15.83 -15.08
CA VAL A 395 10.18 15.22 -14.85
C VAL A 395 11.25 16.13 -15.45
N TYR A 396 12.27 16.42 -14.64
CA TYR A 396 13.29 17.44 -14.93
C TYR A 396 14.68 16.81 -14.94
N ARG A 397 15.47 17.25 -15.93
CA ARG A 397 16.91 17.01 -15.96
C ARG A 397 17.63 17.97 -15.01
N PRO A 398 18.91 17.73 -14.71
CA PRO A 398 19.70 18.60 -13.86
C PRO A 398 19.75 20.03 -14.39
N ALA A 399 19.44 21.00 -13.51
CA ALA A 399 19.46 22.43 -13.82
C ALA A 399 18.52 22.91 -14.95
N GLU A 400 17.67 22.05 -15.51
CA GLU A 400 16.66 22.45 -16.49
C GLU A 400 15.42 23.01 -15.77
N LYS A 401 14.87 24.12 -16.31
CA LYS A 401 13.62 24.72 -15.79
C LYS A 401 12.37 24.15 -16.45
N SER A 402 12.52 23.58 -17.64
CA SER A 402 11.44 22.95 -18.38
C SER A 402 11.49 21.43 -18.20
N PRO A 403 10.36 20.76 -17.97
CA PRO A 403 10.37 19.32 -17.87
C PRO A 403 10.71 18.69 -19.23
N TYR A 404 11.55 17.63 -19.22
CA TYR A 404 11.81 16.84 -20.42
C TYR A 404 10.70 15.83 -20.69
N ALA A 405 9.93 15.48 -19.66
CA ALA A 405 8.73 14.65 -19.79
C ALA A 405 7.59 15.19 -18.92
N THR A 406 6.37 15.13 -19.45
CA THR A 406 5.14 15.43 -18.72
C THR A 406 4.19 14.26 -18.83
N ILE A 407 3.69 13.78 -17.69
CA ILE A 407 2.71 12.68 -17.62
C ILE A 407 1.39 13.24 -17.11
N ARG A 408 0.28 12.87 -17.73
CA ARG A 408 -1.08 13.24 -17.31
C ARG A 408 -2.04 12.07 -17.50
N GLY A 409 -3.01 11.95 -16.61
CA GLY A 409 -4.06 10.94 -16.73
C GLY A 409 -4.65 10.60 -15.37
N GLN A 410 -5.12 9.37 -15.22
CA GLN A 410 -5.71 8.87 -13.99
C GLN A 410 -4.85 7.77 -13.38
N TRP A 411 -4.55 7.83 -12.09
CA TRP A 411 -3.70 6.83 -11.42
C TRP A 411 -4.34 5.43 -11.46
N ASN A 412 -5.66 5.35 -11.45
CA ASN A 412 -6.42 4.11 -11.56
C ASN A 412 -6.86 3.77 -12.99
N GLY A 413 -6.22 4.37 -14.00
CA GLY A 413 -6.59 4.19 -15.38
C GLY A 413 -5.44 4.47 -16.32
N VAL A 414 -5.73 5.20 -17.40
CA VAL A 414 -4.73 5.49 -18.43
C VAL A 414 -3.99 6.78 -18.10
N MET A 415 -2.66 6.70 -18.18
CA MET A 415 -1.75 7.84 -18.13
C MET A 415 -0.99 7.97 -19.45
N HIS A 416 -0.89 9.19 -19.95
CA HIS A 416 -0.20 9.55 -21.19
C HIS A 416 1.06 10.34 -20.88
N ILE A 417 2.15 10.01 -21.58
CA ILE A 417 3.42 10.71 -21.47
C ILE A 417 3.68 11.53 -22.75
N LYS A 418 4.14 12.77 -22.56
CA LYS A 418 4.68 13.62 -23.61
C LYS A 418 6.14 13.90 -23.28
N THR A 419 7.05 13.46 -24.15
CA THR A 419 8.49 13.72 -24.04
C THR A 419 8.89 14.82 -25.00
N ASN A 420 9.72 15.76 -24.52
CA ASN A 420 10.40 16.73 -25.37
C ASN A 420 11.69 16.07 -25.88
N GLN A 421 11.55 15.11 -26.80
CA GLN A 421 12.72 14.61 -27.53
C GLN A 421 13.18 15.71 -28.49
N THR A 422 14.36 16.25 -28.23
CA THR A 422 15.15 16.88 -29.29
C THR A 422 15.68 15.73 -30.14
N VAL A 423 15.16 15.60 -31.37
CA VAL A 423 15.64 14.65 -32.38
C VAL A 423 17.13 14.83 -32.64
#